data_AF-A0A9D4AMP5-F1
#
_entry.id   AF-A0A9D4AMP5-F1
#
_cell.length_a   1.000
_cell.length_b   1.000
_cell.length_c   1.000
_cell.angle_alpha   90.00
_cell.angle_beta   90.00
_cell.angle_gamma   90.00
#
_symmetry.space_group_name_H-M   'P 1'
#
loop_
_entity.id
_entity.type
_entity.pdbx_description
1 polymer ?
#
loop_
_entity_poly.entity_id
_entity_poly.type
_entity_poly.pdbx_seq_one_letter_code
_entity_poly.pdbx_strand_id
1 'polypeptide(L)'
;MLLITSASIAQSNTPSWALSEENLLFLEAWRTIDCAYIDKTFNGRSWFRYREVALRKEPMNSREEAFKPLRTMLATPNDPFTRFLEPEKFKNLWAVGCSRGSYRCRAVDWLPNRM
;
A
#
# COMPACT_ATOMS: atom_id res chain seq x y z
N MET A 1 22.69 15.78 -53.15
CA MET A 1 22.35 16.65 -52.00
C MET A 1 21.24 15.98 -51.21
N LEU A 2 21.49 15.63 -49.95
CA LEU A 2 20.49 15.05 -49.05
C LEU A 2 20.03 16.15 -48.08
N LEU A 3 18.76 16.54 -48.13
CA LEU A 3 18.19 17.54 -47.22
C LEU A 3 17.66 16.84 -45.96
N ILE A 4 18.36 17.03 -44.85
CA ILE A 4 17.95 16.55 -43.53
C ILE A 4 17.00 17.60 -42.94
N THR A 5 15.71 17.32 -42.91
CA THR A 5 14.72 18.18 -42.26
C THR A 5 14.67 17.86 -40.77
N SER A 6 15.23 18.74 -39.95
CA SER A 6 15.15 18.65 -38.49
C SER A 6 13.74 19.00 -38.02
N ALA A 7 12.93 17.99 -37.67
CA ALA A 7 11.68 18.21 -36.96
C ALA A 7 11.98 18.35 -35.46
N SER A 8 11.71 19.54 -34.90
CA SER A 8 11.82 19.76 -33.45
C SER A 8 10.56 19.23 -32.77
N ILE A 9 10.72 18.20 -31.93
CA ILE A 9 9.64 17.72 -31.07
C ILE A 9 9.52 18.70 -29.90
N ALA A 10 8.43 19.47 -29.86
CA ALA A 10 8.09 20.27 -28.70
C ALA A 10 7.69 19.33 -27.56
N GLN A 11 8.59 19.12 -26.60
CA GLN A 11 8.31 18.37 -25.38
C GLN A 11 7.30 19.15 -24.53
N SER A 12 6.03 18.76 -24.56
CA SER A 12 5.03 19.31 -23.65
C SER A 12 5.24 18.68 -22.26
N ASN A 13 5.63 19.51 -21.29
CA ASN A 13 5.67 19.12 -19.88
C ASN A 13 4.23 19.10 -19.35
N THR A 14 3.46 18.06 -19.69
CA THR A 14 2.24 17.78 -18.95
C THR A 14 2.64 17.40 -17.53
N PRO A 15 2.09 18.04 -16.48
CA PRO A 15 2.34 17.58 -15.13
C PRO A 15 1.86 16.14 -15.05
N SER A 16 2.77 15.20 -14.79
CA SER A 16 2.37 13.84 -14.46
C SER A 16 1.53 13.95 -13.21
N TRP A 17 0.30 13.44 -13.25
CA TRP A 17 -0.56 13.38 -12.07
C TRP A 17 0.13 12.46 -11.06
N ALA A 18 0.84 13.06 -10.10
CA ALA A 18 1.46 12.32 -9.02
C ALA A 18 0.34 11.61 -8.26
N LEU A 19 0.52 10.32 -7.99
CA LEU A 19 -0.41 9.57 -7.16
C LEU A 19 -0.56 10.28 -5.81
N SER A 20 -1.78 10.33 -5.27
CA SER A 20 -2.01 10.84 -3.93
C SER A 20 -1.22 10.03 -2.90
N GLU A 21 -0.92 10.64 -1.76
CA GLU A 21 -0.26 9.95 -0.65
C GLU A 21 -1.03 8.69 -0.23
N GLU A 22 -2.36 8.76 -0.25
CA GLU A 22 -3.24 7.65 0.08
C GLU A 22 -3.18 6.50 -0.95
N ASN A 23 -3.03 6.83 -2.23
CA ASN A 23 -2.78 5.83 -3.26
C ASN A 23 -1.42 5.15 -3.04
N LEU A 24 -0.39 5.91 -2.64
CA LEU A 24 0.92 5.36 -2.34
C LEU A 24 0.88 4.43 -1.12
N LEU A 25 0.14 4.77 -0.08
CA LEU A 25 -0.08 3.92 1.09
C LEU A 25 -0.69 2.58 0.69
N PHE A 26 -1.75 2.62 -0.13
CA PHE A 26 -2.37 1.41 -0.66
C PHE A 26 -1.37 0.55 -1.44
N LEU A 27 -0.57 1.16 -2.30
CA LEU A 27 0.44 0.48 -3.11
C LEU A 27 1.56 -0.14 -2.28
N GLU A 28 2.00 0.54 -1.22
CA GLU A 28 3.01 0.02 -0.30
C GLU A 28 2.51 -1.22 0.43
N ALA A 29 1.28 -1.18 0.94
CA ALA A 29 0.67 -2.34 1.57
C ALA A 29 0.46 -3.49 0.57
N TRP A 30 -0.05 -3.20 -0.63
CA TRP A 30 -0.19 -4.19 -1.71
C TRP A 30 1.15 -4.87 -2.04
N ARG A 31 2.23 -4.08 -2.15
CA ARG A 31 3.57 -4.61 -2.43
C ARG A 31 4.11 -5.45 -1.28
N THR A 32 3.87 -5.03 -0.03
CA THR A 32 4.28 -5.76 1.17
C THR A 32 3.67 -7.16 1.19
N ILE A 33 2.38 -7.27 0.88
CA ILE A 33 1.67 -8.55 0.81
C ILE A 33 2.17 -9.37 -0.37
N ASP A 34 2.30 -8.76 -1.55
CA ASP A 34 2.81 -9.44 -2.74
C ASP A 34 4.18 -10.10 -2.49
N CYS A 35 5.06 -9.43 -1.74
CA CYS A 35 6.37 -9.95 -1.37
C CYS A 35 6.30 -10.98 -0.22
N ALA A 36 5.57 -10.70 0.86
CA ALA A 36 5.60 -11.48 2.09
C ALA A 36 4.61 -12.66 2.14
N TYR A 37 3.54 -12.63 1.36
CA TYR A 37 2.50 -13.65 1.41
C TYR A 37 3.00 -14.99 0.88
N ILE A 38 2.64 -16.08 1.57
CA ILE A 38 3.20 -17.41 1.33
C ILE A 38 2.67 -18.00 0.02
N ASP A 39 1.36 -17.91 -0.22
CA ASP A 39 0.73 -18.43 -1.43
C ASP A 39 0.65 -17.37 -2.55
N LYS A 40 1.54 -17.46 -3.54
CA LYS A 40 1.57 -16.54 -4.68
C LYS A 40 0.40 -16.70 -5.66
N THR A 41 -0.42 -17.74 -5.52
CA THR A 41 -1.62 -17.93 -6.34
C THR A 41 -2.85 -17.19 -5.79
N PHE A 42 -2.77 -16.65 -4.56
CA PHE A 42 -3.84 -15.90 -3.89
C PHE A 42 -5.21 -16.60 -3.95
N ASN A 43 -5.20 -17.93 -3.81
CA ASN A 43 -6.38 -18.80 -3.98
C ASN A 43 -7.05 -18.62 -5.36
N GLY A 44 -6.25 -18.69 -6.43
CA GLY A 44 -6.71 -18.66 -7.82
C GLY A 44 -7.14 -17.29 -8.36
N ARG A 45 -6.78 -16.20 -7.68
CA ARG A 45 -7.18 -14.84 -8.08
C ARG A 45 -6.01 -14.00 -8.55
N SER A 46 -6.26 -13.18 -9.56
CA SER A 46 -5.24 -12.25 -10.07
C SER A 46 -5.06 -11.06 -9.13
N TRP A 47 -3.99 -11.12 -8.34
CA TRP A 47 -3.62 -10.06 -7.40
C TRP A 47 -3.29 -8.74 -8.08
N PHE A 48 -2.63 -8.80 -9.24
CA PHE A 48 -2.32 -7.63 -10.04
C PHE A 48 -3.59 -6.96 -10.59
N ARG A 49 -4.56 -7.76 -11.04
CA ARG A 49 -5.83 -7.22 -11.54
C ARG A 49 -6.62 -6.52 -10.44
N TYR A 50 -6.58 -7.03 -9.21
CA TYR A 50 -7.23 -6.39 -8.08
C TYR A 50 -6.71 -4.96 -7.87
N ARG A 51 -5.38 -4.75 -7.89
CA ARG A 51 -4.76 -3.43 -7.77
C ARG A 51 -5.29 -2.43 -8.79
N GLU A 52 -5.34 -2.81 -10.06
CA GLU A 52 -5.85 -1.94 -11.12
C GLU A 52 -7.31 -1.55 -10.92
N VAL A 53 -8.13 -2.53 -10.49
CA VAL A 53 -9.55 -2.32 -10.25
C VAL A 53 -9.76 -1.42 -9.03
N ALA A 54 -9.03 -1.63 -7.95
CA ALA A 54 -9.10 -0.83 -6.74
C ALA A 54 -8.73 0.64 -7.02
N LEU A 55 -7.60 0.89 -7.70
CA LEU A 55 -7.15 2.25 -8.04
C LEU A 55 -8.11 3.01 -8.96
N ARG A 56 -8.88 2.29 -9.79
CA ARG A 56 -9.85 2.92 -10.71
C ARG A 56 -11.23 3.11 -10.10
N LYS A 57 -11.66 2.21 -9.21
CA LYS A 57 -13.03 2.20 -8.67
C LYS A 57 -13.15 2.91 -7.33
N GLU A 58 -12.14 2.81 -6.47
CA GLU A 58 -12.24 3.32 -5.11
C GLU A 58 -11.58 4.70 -5.00
N PRO A 59 -12.35 5.75 -4.64
CA PRO A 59 -11.75 7.03 -4.32
C PRO A 59 -10.97 6.89 -3.00
N MET A 60 -9.70 7.28 -3.01
CA MET A 60 -8.81 7.27 -1.84
C MET A 60 -8.35 8.71 -1.57
N ASN A 61 -9.30 9.57 -1.20
CA ASN A 61 -8.99 10.98 -0.92
C ASN A 61 -8.65 11.21 0.55
N SER A 62 -9.13 10.34 1.45
CA SER A 62 -8.80 10.34 2.87
C SER A 62 -8.15 9.03 3.31
N ARG A 63 -7.42 9.10 4.43
CA ARG A 63 -6.77 7.97 5.09
C ARG A 63 -7.73 6.81 5.37
N GLU A 64 -8.92 7.13 5.88
CA GLU A 64 -9.96 6.15 6.23
C GLU A 64 -10.58 5.51 5.00
N GLU A 65 -10.65 6.27 3.90
CA GLU A 65 -11.12 5.76 2.61
C GLU A 65 -10.10 4.79 2.02
N ALA A 66 -8.80 5.10 2.09
CA ALA A 66 -7.71 4.22 1.65
C ALA A 66 -7.65 2.89 2.43
N PHE A 67 -8.15 2.86 3.67
CA PHE A 67 -8.23 1.63 4.45
C PHE A 67 -9.34 0.68 3.98
N LYS A 68 -10.41 1.17 3.32
CA LYS A 68 -11.48 0.32 2.78
C LYS A 68 -10.98 -0.67 1.72
N PRO A 69 -10.25 -0.25 0.66
CA PRO A 69 -9.72 -1.17 -0.32
C PRO A 69 -8.73 -2.15 0.31
N LEU A 70 -7.90 -1.69 1.26
CA LEU A 70 -6.97 -2.58 1.98
C LEU A 70 -7.69 -3.71 2.73
N ARG A 71 -8.78 -3.39 3.43
CA ARG A 71 -9.59 -4.41 4.13
C ARG A 71 -10.24 -5.38 3.15
N THR A 72 -10.83 -4.87 2.07
CA THR A 72 -11.46 -5.71 1.02
C THR A 72 -10.43 -6.61 0.33
N MET A 73 -9.25 -6.07 0.07
CA MET A 73 -8.11 -6.76 -0.53
C MET A 73 -7.66 -7.93 0.34
N LEU A 74 -7.52 -7.71 1.65
CA LEU A 74 -7.10 -8.74 2.61
C LEU A 74 -8.20 -9.74 2.97
N ALA A 75 -9.46 -9.36 2.85
CA ALA A 75 -10.58 -10.30 2.97
C ALA A 75 -10.59 -11.32 1.82
N THR A 76 -10.01 -10.98 0.68
CA THR A 76 -10.03 -11.81 -0.52
C THR A 76 -9.38 -13.18 -0.25
N PRO A 77 -8.11 -13.29 0.22
CA PRO A 77 -7.45 -14.56 0.56
C PRO A 77 -8.20 -15.52 1.48
N ASN A 78 -9.18 -15.06 2.27
CA ASN A 78 -9.89 -15.85 3.28
C ASN A 78 -8.95 -16.48 4.32
N ASP A 79 -7.87 -15.77 4.67
CA ASP A 79 -6.93 -16.17 5.71
C ASP A 79 -7.21 -15.37 7.01
N PRO A 80 -7.49 -16.02 8.15
CA PRO A 80 -7.75 -15.33 9.42
C PRO A 80 -6.54 -14.57 9.98
N PHE A 81 -5.32 -14.90 9.56
CA PHE A 81 -4.10 -14.31 10.11
C PHE A 81 -3.60 -13.09 9.34
N THR A 82 -3.90 -12.98 8.05
CA THR A 82 -3.52 -11.84 7.23
C THR A 82 -4.57 -10.72 7.33
N ARG A 83 -4.33 -9.76 8.22
CA ARG A 83 -5.27 -8.67 8.52
C ARG A 83 -4.58 -7.32 8.58
N PHE A 84 -5.30 -6.29 8.12
CA PHE A 84 -4.84 -4.90 8.23
C PHE A 84 -5.06 -4.39 9.66
N LEU A 85 -4.05 -3.74 10.22
CA LEU A 85 -4.11 -3.10 11.53
C LEU A 85 -4.11 -1.59 11.34
N GLU A 86 -5.17 -0.94 11.81
CA GLU A 86 -5.22 0.52 11.88
C GLU A 86 -4.21 1.01 12.92
N PRO A 87 -3.67 2.24 12.76
CA PRO A 87 -2.66 2.78 13.67
C PRO A 87 -3.09 2.73 15.14
N GLU A 88 -4.36 2.99 15.44
CA GLU A 88 -4.89 2.93 16.81
C GLU A 88 -4.91 1.50 17.37
N LYS A 89 -5.35 0.53 16.56
CA LYS A 89 -5.34 -0.89 16.94
C LYS A 89 -3.91 -1.38 17.17
N PHE A 90 -2.98 -0.96 16.31
CA PHE A 90 -1.56 -1.28 16.47
C PHE A 90 -0.98 -0.68 17.76
N LYS A 91 -1.29 0.59 18.07
CA LYS A 91 -0.89 1.25 19.33
C LYS A 91 -1.41 0.49 20.56
N ASN A 92 -2.66 0.05 20.54
CA ASN A 92 -3.26 -0.71 21.64
C ASN A 92 -2.59 -2.07 21.83
N LEU A 93 -2.29 -2.78 20.74
CA LEU A 93 -1.56 -4.05 20.80
C LEU A 93 -0.18 -3.88 21.43
N TRP A 94 0.54 -2.81 21.07
CA TRP A 94 1.85 -2.51 21.62
C TRP A 94 1.78 -2.09 23.10
N ALA A 95 0.80 -1.26 23.47
CA ALA A 95 0.60 -0.81 24.84
C ALA A 95 0.32 -1.98 25.80
N VAL A 96 -0.49 -2.96 25.37
CA VAL A 96 -0.76 -4.19 26.13
C VAL A 96 0.48 -5.09 26.21
N GLY A 97 1.31 -5.12 25.16
CA GLY A 97 2.58 -5.85 25.16
C GLY A 97 3.54 -5.38 26.26
N CYS A 98 3.60 -4.06 26.52
CA CYS A 98 4.48 -3.52 27.55
C CYS A 98 3.92 -3.54 28.98
N SER A 99 2.62 -3.72 29.19
CA SER A 99 2.05 -3.80 30.54
C SER A 99 2.20 -5.18 31.21
N ARG A 100 2.53 -6.23 30.46
CA ARG A 100 2.66 -7.62 30.97
C ARG A 100 4.06 -8.01 31.48
N GLY A 101 4.86 -7.05 31.96
CA GLY A 101 6.02 -7.33 32.81
C GLY A 101 7.15 -8.16 32.18
N SER A 102 7.23 -8.25 30.86
CA SER A 102 8.40 -8.81 30.19
C SER A 102 9.42 -7.69 29.96
N TYR A 103 10.57 -7.80 30.62
CA TYR A 103 11.74 -6.88 30.63
C TYR A 103 12.43 -6.73 29.26
N ARG A 104 11.69 -6.98 28.18
CA ARG A 104 12.16 -6.95 26.81
C ARG A 104 11.21 -6.16 25.90
N CYS A 105 10.59 -5.09 26.41
CA CYS A 105 10.18 -3.98 25.55
C CYS A 105 11.43 -3.21 25.10
N ARG A 106 12.28 -3.84 24.29
CA ARG A 106 13.19 -3.08 23.44
C ARG A 106 12.27 -2.50 22.36
N ALA A 107 11.98 -1.21 22.45
CA ALA A 107 11.39 -0.48 21.33
C ALA A 107 12.27 -0.82 20.12
N VAL A 108 11.75 -1.64 19.22
CA VAL A 108 12.44 -1.88 17.96
C VAL A 108 12.15 -0.63 17.17
N ASP A 109 13.18 0.18 16.93
CA ASP A 109 13.16 1.51 16.32
C ASP A 109 12.70 1.51 14.84
N TRP A 110 11.60 0.83 14.51
CA TRP A 110 11.10 0.67 13.14
C TRP A 110 10.20 1.80 12.64
N LEU A 111 10.05 2.90 13.36
CA LEU A 111 9.46 4.12 12.77
C LEU A 111 10.19 5.37 13.28
N PRO A 112 11.29 5.81 12.62
CA PRO A 112 11.65 7.20 12.68
C PRO A 112 10.62 7.97 11.86
N ASN A 113 9.88 8.84 12.53
CA ASN A 113 9.12 9.97 11.98
C ASN A 113 8.84 9.96 10.46
N ARG A 114 7.62 9.59 10.11
CA ARG A 114 6.99 10.05 8.86
C ARG A 114 5.58 10.55 9.21
N MET A 115 5.55 11.72 9.83
CA MET A 115 4.48 12.71 9.72
C MET A 115 4.99 13.83 8.83
#